data_AF-A0A945FLM7-F1
#
_entry.id   AF-A0A945FLM7-F1
#
_cell.length_a   1.000
_cell.length_b   1.000
_cell.length_c   1.000
_cell.angle_alpha   90.00
_cell.angle_beta   90.00
_cell.angle_gamma   90.00
#
_symmetry.space_group_name_H-M   'P 1'
#
loop_
_entity.id
_entity.type
_entity.pdbx_description
1 polymer ?
#
loop_
_entity_poly.entity_id
_entity_poly.type
_entity_poly.pdbx_seq_one_letter_code
_entity_poly.pdbx_strand_id
1 'polypeptide(L)'
;KTPHDAKILGTDGMIGVGPSFWNGTKATLTVGGKEEVVELPHKGNGYEFEAEEVARCVRAGKIESDIIPHDETLALMGTLDTVRAQVGLKYPME
;
A
#
# COMPACT_ATOMS: atom_id res chain seq x y z
N LYS A 1 -1.26 -10.61 -20.04
CA LYS A 1 -0.76 -9.44 -19.27
C LYS A 1 -1.15 -9.66 -17.83
N THR A 2 -0.22 -9.59 -16.88
CA THR A 2 -0.53 -9.82 -15.46
C THR A 2 -1.46 -8.70 -14.96
N PRO A 3 -2.58 -9.01 -14.30
CA PRO A 3 -3.43 -8.01 -13.68
C PRO A 3 -2.69 -7.24 -12.59
N HIS A 4 -3.01 -5.96 -12.42
CA HIS A 4 -2.40 -5.06 -11.44
C HIS A 4 -3.43 -4.65 -10.37
N ASP A 5 -4.10 -5.66 -9.81
CA ASP A 5 -5.19 -5.50 -8.87
C ASP A 5 -4.75 -6.00 -7.49
N ALA A 6 -5.24 -5.35 -6.44
CA ALA A 6 -5.18 -5.86 -5.07
C ALA A 6 -6.59 -6.22 -4.60
N LYS A 7 -6.71 -7.33 -3.85
CA LYS A 7 -7.98 -7.82 -3.32
C LYS A 7 -7.81 -8.26 -1.88
N ILE A 8 -8.75 -7.86 -1.03
CA ILE A 8 -8.91 -8.33 0.34
C ILE A 8 -10.16 -9.20 0.35
N LEU A 9 -10.00 -10.51 0.62
CA LEU A 9 -11.08 -11.48 0.62
C LEU A 9 -11.51 -11.79 2.06
N GLY A 10 -12.79 -11.63 2.35
CA GLY A 10 -13.43 -12.07 3.58
C GLY A 10 -14.41 -13.21 3.34
N THR A 11 -14.99 -13.74 4.41
CA THR A 11 -16.02 -14.79 4.35
C THR A 11 -17.32 -14.32 3.72
N ASP A 12 -17.65 -13.04 3.89
CA ASP A 12 -18.95 -12.46 3.51
C ASP A 12 -18.85 -11.45 2.35
N GLY A 13 -17.63 -11.19 1.87
CA GLY A 13 -17.40 -10.20 0.84
C GLY A 13 -15.94 -10.00 0.49
N MET A 14 -15.69 -9.01 -0.36
CA MET A 14 -14.36 -8.67 -0.86
C MET A 14 -14.23 -7.17 -1.05
N ILE A 15 -13.04 -6.63 -0.82
CA ILE A 15 -12.64 -5.30 -1.28
C ILE A 15 -11.64 -5.48 -2.43
N GLY A 16 -11.86 -4.77 -3.54
CA GLY A 16 -10.95 -4.73 -4.67
C GLY A 16 -10.43 -3.31 -4.93
N VAL A 17 -9.14 -3.19 -5.24
CA VAL A 17 -8.48 -1.94 -5.67
C VAL A 17 -7.77 -2.23 -6.99
N GLY A 18 -8.17 -1.56 -8.08
CA GLY A 18 -7.54 -1.73 -9.38
C GLY A 18 -8.35 -1.22 -10.58
N PRO A 19 -7.72 -1.14 -11.77
CA PRO A 19 -6.32 -1.46 -12.03
C PRO A 19 -5.34 -0.41 -11.45
N SER A 20 -4.06 -0.80 -11.30
CA SER A 20 -2.97 0.04 -10.74
C SER A 20 -3.09 0.27 -9.23
N PHE A 21 -3.23 -0.80 -8.46
CA PHE A 21 -3.50 -0.71 -7.02
C PHE A 21 -2.48 0.13 -6.22
N TRP A 22 -1.22 0.20 -6.66
CA TRP A 22 -0.15 0.96 -5.98
C TRP A 22 -0.35 2.48 -6.03
N ASN A 23 -1.25 2.98 -6.90
CA ASN A 23 -1.65 4.39 -6.94
C ASN A 23 -3.18 4.54 -7.08
N GLY A 24 -3.93 3.61 -6.48
CA GLY A 24 -5.37 3.50 -6.65
C GLY A 24 -6.15 4.76 -6.28
N THR A 25 -7.13 5.11 -7.11
CA THR A 25 -8.08 6.21 -6.90
C THR A 25 -9.50 5.73 -6.60
N LYS A 26 -9.69 4.41 -6.54
CA LYS A 26 -10.98 3.78 -6.35
C LYS A 26 -10.83 2.42 -5.66
N ALA A 27 -11.77 2.12 -4.78
CA ALA A 27 -11.99 0.79 -4.23
C ALA A 27 -13.45 0.37 -4.42
N THR A 28 -13.68 -0.93 -4.61
CA THR A 28 -15.02 -1.53 -4.69
C THR A 28 -15.18 -2.55 -3.57
N LEU A 29 -16.20 -2.40 -2.74
CA LEU A 29 -16.66 -3.40 -1.77
C LEU A 29 -17.77 -4.23 -2.42
N THR A 30 -17.66 -5.56 -2.35
CA THR A 30 -18.70 -6.49 -2.81
C THR A 30 -19.17 -7.35 -1.65
N VAL A 31 -20.46 -7.28 -1.30
CA VAL A 31 -21.09 -8.08 -0.21
C VAL A 31 -22.41 -8.64 -0.71
N GLY A 32 -22.60 -9.96 -0.64
CA GLY A 32 -23.83 -10.62 -1.08
C GLY A 32 -24.21 -10.31 -2.54
N GLY A 33 -23.22 -10.11 -3.41
CA GLY A 33 -23.40 -9.75 -4.82
C GLY A 33 -23.76 -8.27 -5.08
N LYS A 34 -23.82 -7.44 -4.04
CA LYS A 34 -24.00 -5.98 -4.16
C LYS A 34 -22.65 -5.30 -4.11
N GLU A 35 -22.47 -4.30 -4.96
CA GLU A 35 -21.26 -3.49 -5.02
C GLU A 35 -21.49 -2.09 -4.44
N GLU A 36 -20.52 -1.62 -3.67
CA GLU A 36 -20.37 -0.24 -3.23
C GLU A 36 -19.01 0.27 -3.71
N VAL A 37 -18.97 1.47 -4.27
CA VAL A 37 -17.77 2.06 -4.83
C VAL A 37 -17.38 3.28 -4.01
N VAL A 38 -16.12 3.33 -3.60
CA VAL A 38 -15.48 4.50 -2.98
C VAL A 38 -14.48 5.07 -3.98
N GLU A 39 -14.66 6.34 -4.34
CA GLU A 39 -13.73 7.09 -5.19
C GLU A 39 -12.97 8.12 -4.36
N LEU A 40 -11.64 8.08 -4.47
CA LEU A 40 -10.70 8.96 -3.79
C LEU A 40 -9.67 9.44 -4.84
N PRO A 41 -10.03 10.41 -5.70
CA PRO A 41 -9.12 10.92 -6.70
C PRO A 41 -7.97 11.71 -6.05
N HIS A 42 -6.80 11.62 -6.68
CA HIS A 42 -5.63 12.43 -6.33
C HIS A 42 -5.92 13.91 -6.60
N LYS A 43 -5.46 14.80 -5.72
CA LYS A 43 -5.49 16.25 -5.93
C LYS A 43 -4.36 16.70 -6.87
N GLY A 44 -3.26 15.97 -6.85
CA GLY A 44 -2.06 16.19 -7.63
C GLY A 44 -1.66 14.94 -8.40
N ASN A 45 -0.47 14.43 -8.12
CA ASN A 45 0.13 13.30 -8.83
C ASN A 45 0.11 11.99 -8.03
N GLY A 46 -0.50 11.99 -6.84
CA GLY A 46 -0.58 10.86 -5.91
C GLY A 46 0.45 10.91 -4.77
N TYR A 47 1.51 11.72 -4.91
CA TYR A 47 2.54 11.88 -3.87
C TYR A 47 2.20 12.97 -2.85
N GLU A 48 1.14 13.76 -3.09
CA GLU A 48 0.73 14.80 -2.15
C GLU A 48 0.45 14.26 -0.74
N PHE A 49 -0.08 13.04 -0.61
CA PHE A 49 -0.43 12.46 0.68
C PHE A 49 0.79 12.13 1.54
N GLU A 50 1.84 11.54 0.96
CA GLU A 50 3.09 11.27 1.67
C GLU A 50 3.84 12.57 1.99
N ALA A 51 3.83 13.55 1.09
CA ALA A 51 4.43 14.85 1.34
C ALA A 51 3.73 15.60 2.49
N GLU A 52 2.39 15.56 2.52
CA GLU A 52 1.58 16.13 3.61
C GLU A 52 1.89 15.44 4.96
N GLU A 53 2.04 14.11 4.98
CA GLU A 53 2.36 13.35 6.19
C GLU A 53 3.76 13.66 6.72
N VAL A 54 4.78 13.72 5.85
CA VAL A 54 6.13 14.13 6.24
C VAL A 54 6.11 15.55 6.82
N ALA A 55 5.44 16.48 6.14
CA ALA A 55 5.35 17.86 6.61
C ALA A 55 4.62 17.94 7.96
N ARG A 56 3.60 17.10 8.20
CA ARG A 56 2.92 16.99 9.50
C ARG A 56 3.86 16.47 10.59
N CYS A 57 4.60 15.40 10.33
CA CYS A 57 5.55 14.80 11.28
C CYS A 57 6.63 15.80 11.70
N VAL A 58 7.24 16.48 10.72
CA VAL A 58 8.26 17.52 10.97
C VAL A 58 7.70 18.65 11.82
N ARG A 59 6.51 19.17 11.51
CA ARG A 59 5.85 20.21 12.32
C ARG A 59 5.54 19.75 13.75
N ALA A 60 5.24 18.46 13.93
CA ALA A 60 4.97 17.87 15.24
C ALA A 60 6.23 17.44 16.00
N GLY A 61 7.43 17.66 15.45
CA GLY A 61 8.70 17.22 16.06
C GLY A 61 8.85 15.69 16.12
N LYS A 62 8.11 14.96 15.29
CA LYS A 62 8.22 13.51 15.18
C LYS A 62 9.39 13.12 14.29
N ILE A 63 10.06 12.03 14.65
CA ILE A 63 11.15 11.45 13.85
C ILE A 63 10.66 10.40 12.85
N GLU A 64 9.40 9.97 12.95
CA GLU A 64 8.77 8.96 12.09
C GLU A 64 7.26 9.22 11.95
N SER A 65 6.63 8.57 10.97
CA SER A 65 5.18 8.59 10.77
C SER A 65 4.49 7.55 11.64
N ASP A 66 3.30 7.86 12.15
CA ASP A 66 2.47 6.87 12.85
C ASP A 66 1.76 5.92 11.89
N ILE A 67 1.71 6.25 10.59
CA ILE A 67 1.08 5.44 9.54
C ILE A 67 2.07 4.40 9.03
N ILE A 68 3.32 4.81 8.79
CA ILE A 68 4.44 3.94 8.44
C ILE A 68 5.60 4.24 9.40
N PRO A 69 5.64 3.60 10.58
CA PRO A 69 6.76 3.76 11.50
C PRO A 69 8.01 3.02 10.99
N HIS A 70 9.16 3.27 11.62
CA HIS A 70 10.42 2.67 11.21
C HIS A 70 10.43 1.14 11.38
N ASP A 71 9.75 0.62 12.40
CA ASP A 71 9.67 -0.82 12.64
C ASP A 71 8.88 -1.56 11.54
N GLU A 72 7.79 -0.98 11.06
CA GLU A 72 7.02 -1.49 9.90
C GLU A 72 7.88 -1.49 8.64
N THR A 73 8.68 -0.43 8.41
CA THR A 73 9.64 -0.39 7.31
C THR A 73 10.65 -1.54 7.39
N LEU A 74 11.22 -1.79 8.57
CA LEU A 74 12.16 -2.89 8.79
C LEU A 74 11.48 -4.26 8.63
N ALA A 75 10.25 -4.43 9.10
CA ALA A 75 9.48 -5.67 8.95
C ALA A 75 9.19 -5.99 7.47
N LEU A 76 8.82 -4.96 6.69
CA LEU A 76 8.62 -5.08 5.26
C LEU A 76 9.93 -5.47 4.55
N MET A 77 11.04 -4.81 4.87
CA MET A 77 12.35 -5.16 4.32
C MET A 77 12.73 -6.61 4.64
N GLY A 78 12.54 -7.08 5.87
CA GLY A 78 12.80 -8.47 6.25
C GLY A 78 11.91 -9.49 5.50
N THR A 79 10.67 -9.11 5.19
CA THR A 79 9.78 -9.92 4.34
C THR A 79 10.33 -10.02 2.91
N LEU A 80 10.78 -8.91 2.33
CA LEU A 80 11.39 -8.90 1.00
C LEU A 80 12.66 -9.74 0.97
N ASP A 81 13.52 -9.64 1.99
CA ASP A 81 14.73 -10.44 2.12
C ASP A 81 14.44 -11.94 2.18
N THR A 82 13.40 -12.33 2.92
CA THR A 82 12.93 -13.72 2.99
C THR A 82 12.52 -14.23 1.61
N VAL A 83 11.76 -13.44 0.84
CA VAL A 83 11.35 -13.80 -0.52
C VAL A 83 12.58 -13.93 -1.44
N ARG A 84 13.54 -12.99 -1.37
CA ARG A 84 14.77 -13.02 -2.17
C ARG A 84 15.60 -14.27 -1.89
N ALA A 85 15.74 -14.64 -0.62
CA ALA A 85 16.45 -15.84 -0.20
C ALA A 85 15.81 -17.13 -0.76
N GLN A 86 14.47 -17.21 -0.78
CA GLN A 86 13.74 -18.38 -1.31
C GLN A 86 13.96 -18.57 -2.82
N VAL A 87 14.15 -17.48 -3.58
CA VAL A 87 14.37 -17.53 -5.03
C VAL A 87 15.85 -17.45 -5.44
N GLY A 88 16.76 -17.39 -4.47
CA GLY A 88 18.22 -17.32 -4.71
C GLY A 88 18.72 -15.99 -5.28
N LEU A 89 17.94 -14.91 -5.15
CA LEU A 89 18.34 -13.58 -5.62
C LEU A 89 19.29 -12.92 -4.62
N LYS A 90 20.50 -12.58 -5.07
CA LYS A 90 21.51 -11.83 -4.30
C LYS A 90 21.99 -10.60 -5.07
N TYR A 91 22.12 -9.48 -4.39
CA TYR A 91 22.72 -8.28 -4.97
C TYR A 91 24.24 -8.27 -4.76
N PRO A 92 25.03 -7.59 -5.62
CA PRO A 92 26.49 -7.54 -5.48
C PRO A 92 27.03 -6.94 -4.18
N MET A 93 26.19 -6.17 -3.47
CA MET A 93 26.57 -5.44 -2.26
C MET A 93 26.23 -6.20 -0.96
N GLU A 94 25.67 -7.40 -1.07
CA GLU A 94 25.31 -8.27 0.06
C GLU A 94 26.42 -9.26 0.43
#